data_AF-A0A7W1SIJ5-F1
#
_entry.id   AF-A0A7W1SIJ5-F1
#
_cell.length_a   1.000
_cell.length_b   1.000
_cell.length_c   1.000
_cell.angle_alpha   90.00
_cell.angle_beta   90.00
_cell.angle_gamma   90.00
#
_symmetry.space_group_name_H-M   'P 1'
#
loop_
_entity.id
_entity.type
_entity.pdbx_description
1 polymer ?
#
loop_
_entity_poly.entity_id
_entity_poly.type
_entity_poly.pdbx_seq_one_letter_code
_entity_poly.pdbx_strand_id
1 'polypeptide(L)'
;MLSAVRSATVVGVDAVDVIVEVDVASGLPQWTLVGMAAGAVRESRERVTAALANAGYPLPPRRITVSLAPGDLPKSGTAFDLPIAAALLAATGVIPGDMLAHAVLLGELGLDGTVRPVRGVLPVARRLARSAHTNTRPHGSGAADAATPTLIIP
;
A
#
# COMPACT_ATOMS: atom_id res chain seq x y z
N MET A 1 -13.52 9.73 -0.38
CA MET A 1 -13.74 8.27 -0.42
C MET A 1 -12.43 7.67 0.04
N LEU A 2 -12.40 7.01 1.19
CA LEU A 2 -11.17 6.66 1.89
C LEU A 2 -10.96 5.15 1.86
N SER A 3 -9.71 4.73 1.59
CA SER A 3 -9.26 3.35 1.70
C SER A 3 -7.90 3.29 2.37
N ALA A 4 -7.61 2.19 3.07
CA ALA A 4 -6.32 1.93 3.71
C ALA A 4 -5.86 0.50 3.40
N VAL A 5 -4.59 0.34 3.09
CA VAL A 5 -3.96 -0.94 2.73
C VAL A 5 -2.66 -1.10 3.49
N ARG A 6 -2.40 -2.32 3.98
CA ARG A 6 -1.15 -2.62 4.68
C ARG A 6 -0.04 -2.94 3.68
N SER A 7 1.13 -2.40 3.96
CA SER A 7 2.38 -2.64 3.25
C SER A 7 3.53 -2.68 4.26
N ALA A 8 4.77 -2.72 3.78
CA ALA A 8 5.94 -2.64 4.62
C ALA A 8 7.09 -1.95 3.88
N THR A 9 8.04 -1.42 4.64
CA THR A 9 9.33 -0.96 4.13
C THR A 9 10.46 -1.71 4.81
N VAL A 10 11.62 -1.76 4.19
CA VAL A 10 12.83 -2.32 4.80
C VAL A 10 13.75 -1.18 5.22
N VAL A 11 14.13 -1.18 6.49
CA VAL A 11 15.10 -0.25 7.08
C VAL A 11 16.28 -1.09 7.58
N GLY A 12 17.39 -1.05 6.85
CA GLY A 12 18.54 -1.93 7.11
C GLY A 12 18.18 -3.40 6.87
N VAL A 13 18.08 -4.18 7.95
CA VAL A 13 17.73 -5.61 7.91
C VAL A 13 16.32 -5.91 8.44
N ASP A 14 15.65 -4.90 8.98
CA ASP A 14 14.33 -5.04 9.60
C ASP A 14 13.24 -4.51 8.68
N ALA A 15 12.08 -5.14 8.75
CA ALA A 15 10.87 -4.65 8.11
C ALA A 15 10.06 -3.80 9.09
N VAL A 16 9.52 -2.68 8.59
CA VAL A 16 8.63 -1.80 9.32
C VAL A 16 7.29 -1.78 8.60
N ASP A 17 6.20 -1.95 9.35
CA ASP A 17 4.85 -1.90 8.80
C ASP A 17 4.53 -0.50 8.31
N VAL A 18 3.90 -0.42 7.14
CA VAL A 18 3.47 0.85 6.52
C VAL A 18 1.99 0.74 6.20
N ILE A 19 1.21 1.78 6.50
CA ILE A 19 -0.17 1.90 6.05
C ILE A 19 -0.20 2.89 4.89
N VAL A 20 -0.76 2.44 3.77
CA VAL A 20 -1.02 3.26 2.59
C VAL A 20 -2.48 3.66 2.62
N GLU A 21 -2.74 4.94 2.85
CA GLU A 21 -4.09 5.50 2.84
C GLU A 21 -4.30 6.31 1.58
N VAL A 22 -5.48 6.18 0.98
CA VAL A 22 -5.88 6.92 -0.21
C VAL A 22 -7.23 7.56 0.04
N ASP A 23 -7.30 8.88 -0.07
CA ASP A 23 -8.56 9.62 -0.15
C ASP A 23 -8.78 10.17 -1.56
N VAL A 24 -9.92 9.79 -2.14
CA VAL A 24 -10.43 10.32 -3.41
C VAL A 24 -11.59 11.26 -3.12
N ALA A 25 -11.36 12.56 -3.27
CA ALA A 25 -12.32 13.62 -2.99
C ALA A 25 -12.79 14.33 -4.27
N SER A 26 -13.99 14.92 -4.19
CA SER A 26 -14.50 15.81 -5.25
C SER A 26 -13.65 17.08 -5.36
N GLY A 27 -13.48 17.58 -6.58
CA GLY A 27 -12.71 18.79 -6.87
C GLY A 27 -11.94 18.68 -8.17
N LEU A 28 -11.11 19.69 -8.45
CA LEU A 28 -10.21 19.67 -9.61
C LEU A 28 -9.21 18.52 -9.51
N PRO A 29 -8.79 17.93 -10.64
CA PRO A 29 -7.78 16.87 -10.65
C PRO A 29 -6.48 17.33 -9.99
N GLN A 30 -6.12 16.67 -8.91
CA GLN A 30 -4.90 16.94 -8.16
C GLN A 30 -4.40 15.64 -7.55
N TRP A 31 -3.09 15.43 -7.55
CA TRP A 31 -2.45 14.32 -6.85
C TRP A 31 -1.54 14.85 -5.74
N THR A 32 -1.64 14.29 -4.55
CA THR A 32 -0.80 14.66 -3.41
C THR A 32 -0.29 13.41 -2.71
N LEU A 33 1.00 13.36 -2.41
CA LEU A 33 1.66 12.26 -1.74
C LEU A 33 2.37 12.77 -0.48
N VAL A 34 2.03 12.22 0.68
CA VAL A 34 2.55 12.62 2.00
C VAL A 34 3.16 11.43 2.75
N GLY A 35 4.01 11.71 3.74
CA GLY A 35 4.67 10.68 4.58
C GLY A 35 6.12 10.39 4.22
N MET A 36 6.93 11.44 3.96
CA MET A 36 8.38 11.33 3.65
C MET A 36 8.72 10.34 2.52
N ALA A 37 7.92 10.38 1.45
CA ALA A 37 8.19 9.65 0.21
C ALA A 37 9.40 10.26 -0.54
N ALA A 38 10.42 9.46 -0.82
CA ALA A 38 11.64 9.89 -1.51
C ALA A 38 11.74 9.29 -2.93
N GLY A 39 12.30 10.08 -3.86
CA GLY A 39 12.68 9.64 -5.22
C GLY A 39 11.59 8.85 -5.94
N ALA A 40 11.88 7.56 -6.19
CA ALA A 40 11.02 6.59 -6.87
C ALA A 40 9.58 6.51 -6.33
N VAL A 41 9.37 6.75 -5.02
CA VAL A 41 8.02 6.74 -4.44
C VAL A 41 7.20 7.93 -4.94
N ARG A 42 7.82 9.09 -5.18
CA ARG A 42 7.14 10.26 -5.76
C ARG A 42 6.79 10.04 -7.24
N GLU A 43 7.63 9.27 -7.95
CA GLU A 43 7.40 8.85 -9.34
C GLU A 43 6.31 7.76 -9.45
N SER A 44 5.89 7.15 -8.34
CA SER A 44 4.80 6.16 -8.34
C SER A 44 3.50 6.72 -8.89
N ARG A 45 3.26 8.05 -8.82
CA ARG A 45 2.07 8.67 -9.41
C ARG A 45 1.90 8.29 -10.88
N GLU A 46 2.95 8.50 -11.68
CA GLU A 46 2.90 8.26 -13.12
C GLU A 46 2.79 6.77 -13.41
N ARG A 47 3.56 5.95 -12.69
CA ARG A 47 3.58 4.49 -12.85
C ARG A 47 2.24 3.85 -12.49
N VAL A 48 1.67 4.18 -11.33
CA VAL A 48 0.36 3.69 -10.88
C VAL A 48 -0.74 4.15 -11.82
N THR A 49 -0.74 5.42 -12.25
CA THR A 49 -1.76 5.94 -13.15
C THR A 49 -1.73 5.21 -14.50
N ALA A 50 -0.54 5.02 -15.09
CA ALA A 50 -0.37 4.32 -16.35
C ALA A 50 -0.73 2.83 -16.23
N ALA A 51 -0.24 2.16 -15.17
CA ALA A 51 -0.52 0.75 -14.91
C ALA A 51 -2.02 0.49 -14.76
N LEU A 52 -2.73 1.31 -13.99
CA LEU A 52 -4.18 1.18 -13.81
C LEU A 52 -4.94 1.45 -15.10
N ALA A 53 -4.55 2.47 -15.87
CA ALA A 53 -5.18 2.76 -17.16
C ALA A 53 -5.00 1.59 -18.15
N ASN A 54 -3.79 1.04 -18.26
CA ASN A 54 -3.48 -0.08 -19.16
C ASN A 54 -4.07 -1.42 -18.68
N ALA A 55 -4.33 -1.57 -17.37
CA ALA A 55 -5.07 -2.69 -16.81
C ALA A 55 -6.61 -2.58 -16.97
N GLY A 56 -7.13 -1.50 -17.57
CA GLY A 56 -8.56 -1.29 -17.80
C GLY A 56 -9.30 -0.60 -16.64
N TYR A 57 -8.57 -0.01 -15.69
CA TYR A 57 -9.12 0.67 -14.51
C TYR A 57 -8.70 2.15 -14.45
N PRO A 58 -9.09 2.99 -15.43
CA PRO A 58 -8.68 4.38 -15.44
C PRO A 58 -9.20 5.13 -14.20
N LEU A 59 -8.35 5.98 -13.63
CA LEU A 59 -8.70 6.78 -12.46
C LEU A 59 -9.62 7.95 -12.86
N PRO A 60 -10.64 8.28 -12.04
CA PRO A 60 -11.48 9.43 -12.30
C PRO A 60 -10.71 10.75 -12.13
N PRO A 61 -11.05 11.81 -12.87
CA PRO A 61 -10.42 13.13 -12.75
C PRO A 61 -10.86 13.83 -11.46
N ARG A 62 -10.32 13.39 -10.32
CA ARG A 62 -10.66 13.84 -8.96
C ARG A 62 -9.40 14.22 -8.18
N ARG A 63 -9.58 14.80 -6.98
CA ARG A 63 -8.47 15.05 -6.05
C ARG A 63 -8.12 13.74 -5.34
N ILE A 64 -6.89 13.30 -5.49
CA ILE A 64 -6.34 12.07 -4.90
C ILE A 64 -5.24 12.45 -3.93
N THR A 65 -5.38 12.02 -2.68
CA THR A 65 -4.35 12.15 -1.65
C THR A 65 -3.91 10.78 -1.21
N VAL A 66 -2.61 10.51 -1.30
CA VAL A 66 -1.97 9.28 -0.85
C VAL A 66 -1.09 9.59 0.36
N SER A 67 -1.29 8.88 1.45
CA SER A 67 -0.52 9.02 2.68
C SER A 67 0.17 7.71 3.02
N LEU A 68 1.45 7.80 3.40
CA LEU A 68 2.26 6.67 3.82
C LEU A 68 2.61 6.83 5.31
N ALA A 69 1.96 6.05 6.19
CA ALA A 69 2.21 6.07 7.62
C ALA A 69 3.10 4.88 8.04
N PRO A 70 4.06 5.04 8.96
CA PRO A 70 4.29 6.23 9.80
C PRO A 70 5.12 7.30 9.05
N GLY A 71 4.77 8.58 9.19
CA GLY A 71 5.33 9.66 8.35
C GLY A 71 6.75 10.11 8.70
N ASP A 72 7.35 9.58 9.75
CA ASP A 72 8.68 9.91 10.31
C ASP A 72 9.82 9.10 9.68
N LEU A 73 9.50 8.03 8.94
CA LEU A 73 10.48 7.18 8.27
C LEU A 73 10.52 7.46 6.76
N PRO A 74 11.71 7.58 6.15
CA PRO A 74 11.81 7.71 4.70
C PRO A 74 11.30 6.43 4.03
N LYS A 75 10.35 6.58 3.09
CA LYS A 75 9.94 5.50 2.19
C LYS A 75 10.63 5.68 0.85
N SER A 76 11.34 4.65 0.40
CA SER A 76 12.08 4.64 -0.86
C SER A 76 11.79 3.36 -1.66
N GLY A 77 12.15 3.39 -2.93
CA GLY A 77 11.93 2.26 -3.85
C GLY A 77 10.55 2.25 -4.49
N THR A 78 10.26 1.17 -5.20
CA THR A 78 9.08 1.00 -6.06
C THR A 78 8.04 0.05 -5.47
N ALA A 79 8.29 -0.51 -4.28
CA ALA A 79 7.42 -1.51 -3.66
C ALA A 79 6.05 -1.01 -3.20
N PHE A 80 5.85 0.32 -3.23
CA PHE A 80 4.59 0.97 -2.88
C PHE A 80 3.62 1.10 -4.05
N ASP A 81 4.00 0.77 -5.27
CA ASP A 81 3.09 0.95 -6.40
C ASP A 81 1.86 0.07 -6.29
N LEU A 82 2.07 -1.22 -6.00
CA LEU A 82 0.98 -2.19 -5.84
C LEU A 82 0.02 -1.79 -4.70
N PRO A 83 0.47 -1.49 -3.46
CA PRO A 83 -0.44 -1.07 -2.40
C PRO A 83 -1.14 0.26 -2.69
N ILE A 84 -0.49 1.22 -3.37
CA ILE A 84 -1.15 2.47 -3.77
C ILE A 84 -2.25 2.20 -4.80
N ALA A 85 -1.97 1.37 -5.81
CA ALA A 85 -2.95 1.00 -6.82
C ALA A 85 -4.14 0.24 -6.22
N ALA A 86 -3.87 -0.73 -5.33
CA ALA A 86 -4.92 -1.47 -4.63
C ALA A 86 -5.79 -0.55 -3.75
N ALA A 87 -5.17 0.37 -3.01
CA ALA A 87 -5.88 1.35 -2.20
C ALA A 87 -6.76 2.27 -3.06
N LEU A 88 -6.28 2.68 -4.24
CA LEU A 88 -7.07 3.45 -5.20
C LEU A 88 -8.28 2.67 -5.72
N LEU A 89 -8.08 1.43 -6.14
CA LEU A 89 -9.17 0.58 -6.63
C LEU A 89 -10.24 0.35 -5.56
N ALA A 90 -9.82 0.18 -4.31
CA ALA A 90 -10.74 0.09 -3.17
C ALA A 90 -11.45 1.42 -2.89
N ALA A 91 -10.72 2.55 -2.92
CA ALA A 91 -11.29 3.87 -2.70
C ALA A 91 -12.27 4.30 -3.80
N THR A 92 -12.10 3.82 -5.03
CA THR A 92 -13.02 4.05 -6.15
C THR A 92 -14.15 3.02 -6.24
N GLY A 93 -14.14 1.98 -5.39
CA GLY A 93 -15.17 0.94 -5.35
C GLY A 93 -15.05 -0.13 -6.43
N VAL A 94 -13.91 -0.21 -7.14
CA VAL A 94 -13.64 -1.29 -8.11
C VAL A 94 -13.46 -2.63 -7.41
N ILE A 95 -12.82 -2.61 -6.23
CA ILE A 95 -12.70 -3.78 -5.37
C ILE A 95 -13.32 -3.51 -3.99
N PRO A 96 -13.85 -4.55 -3.32
CA PRO A 96 -14.31 -4.44 -1.94
C PRO A 96 -13.17 -4.06 -1.00
N GLY A 97 -13.40 -3.13 -0.06
CA GLY A 97 -12.37 -2.67 0.88
C GLY A 97 -11.92 -3.73 1.90
N ASP A 98 -12.80 -4.67 2.21
CA ASP A 98 -12.55 -5.82 3.10
C ASP A 98 -11.64 -6.89 2.45
N MET A 99 -11.58 -6.95 1.12
CA MET A 99 -10.70 -7.86 0.38
C MET A 99 -9.22 -7.67 0.76
N LEU A 100 -8.83 -6.47 1.20
CA LEU A 100 -7.45 -6.12 1.54
C LEU A 100 -7.17 -6.12 3.05
N ALA A 101 -8.17 -6.41 3.91
CA ALA A 101 -8.06 -6.26 5.36
C ALA A 101 -6.94 -7.12 5.98
N HIS A 102 -6.70 -8.30 5.42
CA HIS A 102 -5.71 -9.27 5.90
C HIS A 102 -4.50 -9.41 4.98
N ALA A 103 -4.37 -8.56 3.95
CA ALA A 103 -3.26 -8.62 3.01
C ALA A 103 -2.17 -7.61 3.41
N VAL A 104 -0.91 -8.00 3.24
CA VAL A 104 0.23 -7.07 3.22
C VAL A 104 0.79 -7.09 1.82
N LEU A 105 0.67 -5.95 1.11
CA LEU A 105 1.02 -5.85 -0.29
C LEU A 105 2.39 -5.21 -0.48
N LEU A 106 3.19 -5.83 -1.34
CA LEU A 106 4.51 -5.37 -1.76
C LEU A 106 4.67 -5.69 -3.24
N GLY A 107 4.90 -4.67 -4.06
CA GLY A 107 5.06 -4.89 -5.49
C GLY A 107 5.31 -3.59 -6.24
N GLU A 108 6.08 -3.72 -7.32
CA GLU A 108 6.28 -2.67 -8.31
C GLU A 108 5.28 -2.86 -9.45
N LEU A 109 4.81 -1.77 -10.04
CA LEU A 109 3.98 -1.82 -11.23
C LEU A 109 4.77 -1.41 -12.46
N GLY A 110 4.73 -2.28 -13.47
CA GLY A 110 5.06 -1.91 -14.84
C GLY A 110 3.98 -0.99 -15.42
N LEU A 111 4.38 -0.09 -16.34
CA LEU A 111 3.44 0.80 -17.00
C LEU A 111 2.33 0.04 -17.76
N ASP A 112 2.59 -1.22 -18.15
CA ASP A 112 1.66 -2.14 -18.81
C ASP A 112 0.65 -2.81 -17.87
N GLY A 113 0.69 -2.51 -16.56
CA GLY A 113 -0.16 -3.13 -15.56
C GLY A 113 0.40 -4.43 -14.99
N THR A 114 1.61 -4.85 -15.38
CA THR A 114 2.27 -6.02 -14.78
C THR A 114 2.72 -5.74 -13.35
N VAL A 115 2.60 -6.74 -12.47
CA VAL A 115 3.16 -6.68 -11.12
C VAL A 115 4.54 -7.32 -11.11
N ARG A 116 5.54 -6.61 -10.60
CA ARG A 116 6.95 -7.01 -10.61
C ARG A 116 7.47 -7.27 -9.20
N PRO A 117 8.31 -8.30 -9.01
CA PRO A 117 8.85 -8.63 -7.70
C PRO A 117 9.74 -7.52 -7.18
N VAL A 118 9.73 -7.35 -5.86
CA VAL A 118 10.48 -6.29 -5.17
C VAL A 118 11.52 -6.90 -4.24
N ARG A 119 12.54 -6.10 -3.89
CA ARG A 119 13.53 -6.49 -2.88
C ARG A 119 12.95 -6.33 -1.48
N GLY A 120 13.50 -7.05 -0.51
CA GLY A 120 13.09 -6.91 0.89
C GLY A 120 11.90 -7.76 1.30
N VAL A 121 11.45 -8.71 0.46
CA VAL A 121 10.35 -9.63 0.78
C VAL A 121 10.68 -10.52 1.98
N LEU A 122 11.92 -11.01 2.10
CA LEU A 122 12.34 -11.90 3.18
C LEU A 122 12.21 -11.28 4.59
N PRO A 123 12.78 -10.08 4.88
CA PRO A 123 12.61 -9.47 6.20
C PRO A 123 11.15 -9.16 6.53
N VAL A 124 10.32 -8.85 5.51
CA VAL A 124 8.88 -8.65 5.70
C VAL A 124 8.19 -9.97 6.06
N ALA A 125 8.43 -11.03 5.30
CA ALA A 125 7.88 -12.36 5.57
C ALA A 125 8.27 -12.84 6.99
N ARG A 126 9.53 -12.65 7.37
CA ARG A 126 10.03 -12.99 8.71
C ARG A 126 9.35 -12.16 9.80
N ARG A 127 9.09 -10.87 9.57
CA ARG A 127 8.36 -10.04 10.52
C ARG A 127 6.91 -10.50 10.67
N LEU A 128 6.21 -10.78 9.57
CA LEU A 128 4.82 -11.27 9.60
C LEU A 128 4.73 -12.61 10.32
N ALA A 129 5.66 -13.52 10.06
CA ALA A 129 5.78 -14.78 10.78
C ALA A 129 5.97 -14.55 12.29
N ARG A 130 6.86 -13.65 12.70
CA ARG A 130 7.06 -13.33 14.12
C ARG A 130 5.81 -12.71 14.77
N SER A 131 5.16 -11.75 14.11
CA SER A 131 3.95 -11.11 14.64
C SER A 131 2.78 -12.09 14.80
N ALA A 132 2.74 -13.16 14.00
CA ALA A 132 1.79 -14.26 14.19
C ALA A 132 2.06 -15.07 15.46
N HIS A 133 3.33 -15.16 15.90
CA HIS A 133 3.73 -15.90 17.10
C HIS A 133 3.76 -15.03 18.37
N THR A 134 3.96 -13.71 18.25
CA THR A 134 4.05 -12.77 19.39
C THR A 134 2.69 -12.12 19.75
N ASN A 135 1.57 -12.84 19.61
CA ASN A 135 0.25 -12.30 19.96
C ASN A 135 0.03 -12.24 21.50
N THR A 136 0.96 -11.59 22.23
CA THR A 136 0.73 -11.05 23.57
C THR A 136 0.13 -9.66 23.40
N ARG A 137 -1.20 -9.60 23.45
CA ARG A 137 -2.02 -8.41 23.21
C ARG A 137 -1.82 -7.33 24.29
N PRO A 138 -1.67 -6.04 23.95
CA PRO A 138 -2.03 -4.98 24.89
C PRO A 138 -3.57 -4.91 24.98
N HIS A 139 -4.08 -4.91 26.20
CA HIS A 139 -5.51 -4.80 26.50
C HIS A 139 -6.11 -3.49 25.97
N GLY A 140 -7.20 -3.60 25.21
CA GLY A 140 -8.18 -2.53 25.03
C GLY A 140 -8.21 -1.89 23.64
N SER A 141 -8.88 -2.53 22.68
CA SER A 141 -9.76 -1.91 21.68
C SER A 141 -10.19 -2.95 20.64
N GLY A 142 -11.51 -3.15 20.50
CA GLY A 142 -12.20 -3.63 19.28
C GLY A 142 -11.80 -4.98 18.69
N ALA A 143 -12.63 -6.00 18.94
CA ALA A 143 -12.56 -7.28 18.25
C ALA A 143 -12.97 -7.17 16.77
N ALA A 144 -12.06 -7.51 15.86
CA ALA A 144 -12.38 -8.04 14.53
C ALA A 144 -11.16 -8.82 13.98
N ASP A 145 -11.33 -10.14 13.87
CA ASP A 145 -10.65 -11.15 13.06
C ASP A 145 -9.13 -11.37 13.14
N ALA A 146 -8.81 -12.47 13.83
CA ALA A 146 -7.53 -13.14 13.94
C ALA A 146 -7.16 -13.94 12.68
N ALA A 147 -7.05 -13.29 11.52
CA ALA A 147 -6.38 -13.88 10.36
C ALA A 147 -4.91 -13.44 10.33
N THR A 148 -4.00 -14.41 10.23
CA THR A 148 -2.58 -14.12 9.99
C THR A 148 -2.44 -13.29 8.72
N PRO A 149 -1.78 -12.12 8.76
CA PRO A 149 -1.61 -11.31 7.56
C PRO A 149 -0.91 -12.10 6.46
N THR A 150 -1.56 -12.19 5.31
CA THR A 150 -1.02 -12.88 4.12
C THR A 150 -0.17 -11.92 3.33
N LEU A 151 1.10 -12.26 3.15
CA LEU A 151 2.01 -11.51 2.29
C LEU A 151 1.70 -11.83 0.83
N ILE A 152 1.25 -10.84 0.08
CA ILE A 152 1.01 -10.98 -1.36
C ILE A 152 2.21 -10.36 -2.09
N ILE A 153 2.94 -11.22 -2.78
CA ILE A 153 4.01 -10.89 -3.72
C ILE A 153 3.60 -11.39 -5.11
N PRO A 154 4.07 -10.73 -6.18
CA PRO A 154 3.91 -11.25 -7.54
C PRO A 154 4.65 -12.56 -7.76
#